data_AF-A0A661K1U8-F1
#
_entry.id   AF-A0A661K1U8-F1
#
_cell.length_a   1.000
_cell.length_b   1.000
_cell.length_c   1.000
_cell.angle_alpha   90.00
_cell.angle_beta   90.00
_cell.angle_gamma   90.00
#
_symmetry.space_group_name_H-M   'P 1'
#
loop_
_entity.id
_entity.type
_entity.pdbx_description
1 polymer ?
#
loop_
_entity_poly.entity_id
_entity_poly.type
_entity_poly.pdbx_seq_one_letter_code
_entity_poly.pdbx_strand_id
1 'polypeptide(L)'
;MEACNVKLPTFEGPLDLLLHLVRKNKLDIRDLPIALIAEQYLEYLGRMRALDLNIAGEYLLMAATLLYLKSRALLPSPPQEEEEEDPREALALRILRYQVFKEAAEELGRRPLLERDVFSRPDPEGEEEERIEVELLALLEALKEVAKRPEGEAVEEIS
;
A
#
# COMPACT_ATOMS: atom_id res chain seq x y z
N MET A 1 0.95 -25.75 -34.44
CA MET A 1 1.23 -26.08 -33.03
C MET A 1 0.90 -24.84 -32.23
N GLU A 2 -0.24 -24.83 -31.55
CA GLU A 2 -0.65 -23.70 -30.72
C GLU A 2 0.22 -23.67 -29.47
N ALA A 3 0.97 -22.58 -29.29
CA ALA A 3 1.77 -22.35 -28.10
C ALA A 3 0.81 -22.07 -26.92
N CYS A 4 0.51 -23.11 -26.13
CA CYS A 4 -0.10 -22.93 -24.82
C CYS A 4 0.91 -22.21 -23.91
N ASN A 5 0.87 -20.88 -23.92
CA ASN A 5 1.61 -20.05 -23.01
C ASN A 5 0.87 -20.05 -21.66
N VAL A 6 1.11 -21.08 -20.85
CA VAL A 6 0.54 -21.17 -19.50
C VAL A 6 1.27 -20.15 -18.62
N LYS A 7 0.77 -18.91 -18.62
CA LYS A 7 1.23 -17.87 -17.69
C LYS A 7 0.80 -18.29 -16.29
N LEU A 8 1.73 -18.81 -15.50
CA LEU A 8 1.53 -18.91 -14.06
C LEU A 8 1.40 -17.48 -13.49
N PRO A 9 0.42 -17.21 -12.62
CA PRO A 9 0.41 -15.94 -11.89
C PRO A 9 1.73 -15.75 -11.13
N THR A 10 2.34 -14.58 -11.32
CA THR A 10 3.50 -14.14 -10.54
C THR A 10 2.99 -13.73 -9.16
N PHE A 11 3.35 -14.49 -8.13
CA PHE A 11 2.98 -14.18 -6.75
C PHE A 11 4.08 -13.39 -6.06
N GLU A 12 3.69 -12.47 -5.17
CA GLU A 12 4.61 -11.66 -4.36
C GLU A 12 5.11 -12.40 -3.11
N GLY A 13 5.05 -13.73 -3.09
CA GLY A 13 5.55 -14.56 -2.00
C GLY A 13 4.62 -15.72 -1.62
N PRO A 14 5.04 -16.55 -0.65
CA PRO A 14 4.30 -17.74 -0.25
C PRO A 14 2.95 -17.42 0.41
N LEU A 15 2.84 -16.31 1.13
CA LEU A 15 1.56 -15.89 1.75
C LEU A 15 0.53 -15.46 0.69
N ASP A 16 0.98 -14.87 -0.41
CA ASP A 16 0.09 -14.48 -1.50
C ASP A 16 -0.46 -15.70 -2.25
N LEU A 17 0.42 -16.69 -2.52
CA LEU A 17 0.01 -17.97 -3.06
C LEU A 17 -1.00 -18.66 -2.13
N LEU A 18 -0.75 -18.67 -0.81
CA LEU A 18 -1.70 -19.23 0.15
C LEU A 18 -3.04 -18.51 0.13
N LEU A 19 -3.04 -17.16 0.16
CA LEU A 19 -4.26 -16.36 0.07
C LEU A 19 -5.03 -16.68 -1.22
N HIS A 20 -4.34 -16.82 -2.35
CA HIS A 20 -4.94 -17.23 -3.61
C HIS A 20 -5.59 -18.61 -3.52
N LEU A 21 -4.90 -19.61 -2.95
CA LEU A 21 -5.43 -20.96 -2.79
C LEU A 21 -6.68 -20.97 -1.89
N VAL A 22 -6.68 -20.24 -0.78
CA VAL A 22 -7.84 -20.13 0.11
C VAL A 22 -9.04 -19.55 -0.63
N ARG A 23 -8.84 -18.44 -1.35
CA ARG A 23 -9.89 -17.79 -2.15
C ARG A 23 -10.42 -18.70 -3.26
N LYS A 24 -9.52 -19.40 -3.97
CA LYS A 24 -9.87 -20.33 -5.06
C LYS A 24 -10.77 -21.47 -4.58
N ASN A 25 -10.51 -22.01 -3.39
CA ASN A 25 -11.29 -23.10 -2.82
C ASN A 25 -12.51 -22.62 -2.01
N LYS A 26 -12.74 -21.29 -1.91
CA LYS A 26 -13.83 -20.69 -1.11
C LYS A 26 -13.80 -21.15 0.36
N LEU A 27 -12.60 -21.30 0.91
CA LEU A 27 -12.40 -21.72 2.30
C LEU A 27 -12.46 -20.53 3.24
N ASP A 28 -12.90 -20.76 4.47
CA ASP A 28 -12.76 -19.78 5.54
C ASP A 28 -11.28 -19.78 6.01
N ILE A 29 -10.67 -18.59 6.10
CA ILE A 29 -9.31 -18.43 6.60
C ILE A 29 -9.23 -18.86 8.07
N ARG A 30 -10.31 -18.73 8.84
CA ARG A 30 -10.35 -19.11 10.26
C ARG A 30 -10.41 -20.62 10.47
N ASP A 31 -10.94 -21.36 9.49
CA ASP A 31 -11.03 -22.82 9.52
C ASP A 31 -10.32 -23.42 8.29
N LEU A 32 -8.99 -23.41 8.35
CA LEU A 32 -8.15 -23.85 7.25
C LEU A 32 -7.95 -25.38 7.27
N PRO A 33 -8.42 -26.12 6.25
CA PRO A 33 -8.05 -27.53 6.06
C PRO A 33 -6.58 -27.61 5.59
N ILE A 34 -5.64 -27.66 6.54
CA ILE A 34 -4.20 -27.68 6.28
C ILE A 34 -3.79 -28.78 5.30
N ALA A 35 -4.39 -29.97 5.42
CA ALA A 35 -4.05 -31.08 4.53
C ALA A 35 -4.29 -30.74 3.05
N LEU A 36 -5.44 -30.11 2.76
CA LEU A 36 -5.82 -29.68 1.41
C LEU A 36 -4.92 -28.54 0.92
N ILE A 37 -4.71 -27.52 1.75
CA ILE A 37 -3.87 -26.37 1.39
C ILE A 37 -2.42 -26.77 1.15
N ALA A 38 -1.86 -27.65 2.00
CA ALA A 38 -0.50 -28.15 1.85
C ALA A 38 -0.32 -28.93 0.55
N GLU A 39 -1.27 -29.79 0.18
CA GLU A 39 -1.22 -30.53 -1.09
C GLU A 39 -1.23 -29.59 -2.29
N GLN A 40 -2.17 -28.63 -2.33
CA GLN A 40 -2.26 -27.68 -3.43
C GLN A 40 -1.04 -26.77 -3.52
N TYR A 41 -0.49 -26.34 -2.38
CA TYR A 41 0.72 -25.53 -2.33
C TYR A 41 1.91 -26.29 -2.92
N LEU A 42 2.10 -27.55 -2.53
CA LEU A 42 3.19 -28.40 -3.05
C LEU A 42 3.01 -28.71 -4.53
N GLU A 43 1.78 -28.96 -4.99
CA GLU A 43 1.47 -29.16 -6.40
C GLU A 43 1.84 -27.93 -7.23
N TYR A 44 1.44 -26.74 -6.75
CA TYR A 44 1.76 -25.48 -7.41
C TYR A 44 3.27 -25.21 -7.43
N LEU A 45 3.95 -25.45 -6.31
CA LEU A 45 5.40 -25.31 -6.19
C LEU A 45 6.14 -26.27 -7.13
N GLY A 46 5.65 -27.51 -7.29
CA GLY A 46 6.20 -28.48 -8.22
C GLY A 46 6.09 -28.03 -9.68
N ARG A 47 4.94 -27.44 -10.06
CA ARG A 47 4.75 -26.85 -11.39
C ARG A 47 5.66 -25.65 -11.63
N MET A 48 5.83 -24.78 -10.64
CA MET A 48 6.77 -23.67 -10.71
C MET A 48 8.21 -24.17 -10.88
N ARG A 49 8.62 -25.18 -10.11
CA ARG A 49 9.99 -25.74 -10.15
C ARG A 49 10.33 -26.37 -11.49
N ALA A 50 9.36 -26.98 -12.14
CA ALA A 50 9.53 -27.58 -13.45
C ALA A 50 9.74 -26.52 -14.55
N LEU A 51 9.29 -25.29 -14.33
CA LEU A 51 9.37 -24.17 -15.27
C LEU A 51 10.52 -23.21 -14.94
N ASP A 52 10.91 -23.08 -13.67
CA ASP A 52 12.00 -22.23 -13.21
C ASP A 52 12.70 -22.85 -11.98
N LEU A 53 14.04 -22.94 -12.02
CA LEU A 53 14.86 -23.48 -10.94
C LEU A 53 15.14 -22.46 -9.83
N ASN A 54 14.88 -21.16 -10.06
CA ASN A 54 15.15 -20.07 -9.12
C ASN A 54 14.03 -19.89 -8.07
N ILE A 55 13.64 -20.96 -7.40
CA ILE A 55 12.66 -20.88 -6.31
C ILE A 55 13.30 -20.20 -5.09
N ALA A 56 12.69 -19.13 -4.60
CA ALA A 56 13.14 -18.44 -3.40
C ALA A 56 12.99 -19.32 -2.14
N GLY A 57 13.95 -19.22 -1.22
CA GLY A 57 13.99 -20.02 0.01
C GLY A 57 12.75 -19.89 0.90
N GLU A 58 12.06 -18.75 0.83
CA GLU A 58 10.80 -18.51 1.54
C GLU A 58 9.69 -19.49 1.14
N TYR A 59 9.62 -19.88 -0.13
CA TYR A 59 8.62 -20.85 -0.59
C TYR A 59 8.90 -22.26 -0.04
N LEU A 60 10.18 -22.64 0.03
CA LEU A 60 10.60 -23.92 0.60
C LEU A 60 10.38 -23.96 2.11
N LEU A 61 10.66 -22.86 2.81
CA LEU A 61 10.37 -22.71 4.24
C LEU A 61 8.87 -22.88 4.51
N MET A 62 8.02 -22.25 3.71
CA MET A 62 6.58 -22.41 3.84
C MET A 62 6.12 -23.83 3.51
N ALA A 63 6.70 -24.47 2.48
CA ALA A 63 6.42 -25.87 2.16
C ALA A 63 6.71 -26.80 3.36
N ALA A 64 7.88 -26.64 3.98
CA ALA A 64 8.28 -27.41 5.16
C ALA A 64 7.33 -27.14 6.34
N THR A 65 6.93 -25.88 6.53
CA THR A 65 5.98 -25.48 7.58
C THR A 65 4.63 -26.14 7.38
N LEU A 66 4.07 -26.12 6.17
CA LEU A 66 2.80 -26.76 5.83
C LEU A 66 2.86 -28.28 6.01
N LEU A 67 3.98 -28.90 5.63
CA LEU A 67 4.17 -30.35 5.79
C LEU A 67 4.24 -30.74 7.28
N TYR A 68 4.93 -29.95 8.09
CA TYR A 68 4.97 -30.10 9.54
C TYR A 68 3.57 -29.97 10.16
N LEU A 69 2.82 -28.92 9.79
CA LEU A 69 1.45 -28.70 10.26
C LEU A 69 0.51 -29.83 9.83
N LYS A 70 0.64 -30.33 8.60
CA LYS A 70 -0.13 -31.49 8.10
C LYS A 70 0.17 -32.75 8.92
N SER A 71 1.45 -33.01 9.20
CA SER A 71 1.86 -34.15 10.03
C SER A 71 1.25 -34.07 11.43
N ARG A 72 1.39 -32.92 12.12
CA ARG A 72 0.79 -32.70 13.46
C ARG A 72 -0.73 -32.88 13.44
N ALA A 73 -1.42 -32.36 12.42
CA ALA A 73 -2.88 -32.44 12.32
C ALA A 73 -3.41 -33.87 12.07
N LEU A 74 -2.60 -34.76 11.49
CA LEU A 74 -3.00 -36.14 11.18
C LEU A 74 -2.60 -37.15 12.26
N LEU A 75 -1.68 -36.80 13.16
CA LEU A 75 -1.22 -37.69 14.22
C LEU A 75 -2.20 -37.66 15.41
N PRO A 76 -2.49 -38.81 16.04
CA PRO A 76 -3.27 -38.83 17.27
C PRO A 76 -2.50 -38.11 18.37
N SER A 77 -3.10 -37.07 18.95
CA SER A 77 -2.50 -36.35 20.07
C SER A 77 -2.36 -37.29 21.29
N PRO A 78 -1.21 -37.31 21.99
CA PRO A 78 -1.17 -37.89 23.31
C PRO A 78 -2.22 -37.19 24.19
N PRO A 79 -2.81 -37.86 25.19
CA PRO A 79 -3.65 -37.18 26.17
C PRO A 79 -2.75 -36.19 26.92
N GLN A 80 -2.76 -34.93 26.50
CA GLN A 80 -2.02 -33.85 27.13
C GLN A 80 -2.96 -33.05 28.02
N GLU A 81 -2.54 -32.89 29.26
CA GLU A 81 -2.96 -31.82 30.15
C GLU A 81 -2.44 -30.50 29.55
N GLU A 82 -3.32 -29.49 29.43
CA GLU A 82 -3.12 -28.11 28.93
C GLU A 82 -3.48 -27.79 27.46
N GLU A 83 -4.13 -26.64 27.32
CA GLU A 83 -4.61 -25.98 26.09
C GLU A 83 -3.43 -25.57 25.19
N GLU A 84 -2.91 -26.48 24.37
CA GLU A 84 -2.04 -26.06 23.26
C GLU A 84 -2.89 -25.28 22.23
N GLU A 85 -2.53 -24.03 21.96
CA GLU A 85 -3.10 -23.25 20.84
C GLU A 85 -3.00 -24.05 19.53
N ASP A 86 -4.07 -24.06 18.75
CA ASP A 86 -4.09 -24.77 17.49
C ASP A 86 -2.99 -24.21 16.58
N PRO A 87 -1.99 -25.00 16.16
CA PRO A 87 -0.86 -24.51 15.39
C PRO A 87 -1.28 -23.94 14.02
N ARG A 88 -2.53 -24.18 13.60
CA ARG A 88 -3.16 -23.60 12.40
C ARG A 88 -3.53 -22.13 12.57
N GLU A 89 -3.86 -21.69 13.79
CA GLU A 89 -4.31 -20.32 14.06
C GLU A 89 -3.22 -19.30 13.75
N ALA A 90 -1.97 -19.60 14.10
CA ALA A 90 -0.83 -18.75 13.79
C ALA A 90 -0.67 -18.52 12.28
N LEU A 91 -0.90 -19.56 11.47
CA LEU A 91 -0.84 -19.44 10.01
C LEU A 91 -2.04 -18.65 9.47
N ALA A 92 -3.25 -18.94 9.94
CA ALA A 92 -4.47 -18.21 9.59
C ALA A 92 -4.32 -16.70 9.83
N LEU A 93 -3.80 -16.33 11.01
CA LEU A 93 -3.56 -14.95 11.38
C LEU A 93 -2.57 -14.26 10.46
N ARG A 94 -1.50 -14.96 10.04
CA ARG A 94 -0.52 -14.42 9.08
C ARG A 94 -1.14 -14.18 7.71
N ILE A 95 -1.97 -15.10 7.21
CA ILE A 95 -2.70 -14.94 5.94
C ILE A 95 -3.66 -13.75 6.02
N LEU A 96 -4.41 -13.62 7.12
CA LEU A 96 -5.34 -12.52 7.33
C LEU A 96 -4.62 -11.17 7.39
N ARG A 97 -3.51 -11.07 8.12
CA ARG A 97 -2.69 -9.85 8.16
C ARG A 97 -2.19 -9.48 6.77
N TYR A 98 -1.66 -10.45 6.03
CA TYR A 98 -1.20 -10.23 4.66
C TYR A 98 -2.34 -9.71 3.77
N GLN A 99 -3.54 -10.29 3.86
CA GLN A 99 -4.72 -9.81 3.13
C GLN A 99 -5.02 -8.33 3.41
N VAL A 100 -5.04 -7.93 4.69
CA VAL A 100 -5.30 -6.53 5.07
C VAL A 100 -4.26 -5.59 4.47
N PHE A 101 -2.97 -5.94 4.55
CA PHE A 101 -1.90 -5.13 3.96
C PHE A 101 -1.98 -5.08 2.43
N LYS A 102 -2.32 -6.20 1.79
CA LYS A 102 -2.51 -6.26 0.34
C LYS A 102 -3.64 -5.35 -0.12
N GLU A 103 -4.78 -5.39 0.58
CA GLU A 103 -5.93 -4.51 0.29
C GLU A 103 -5.58 -3.03 0.52
N ALA A 104 -4.86 -2.72 1.60
CA ALA A 104 -4.39 -1.36 1.86
C ALA A 104 -3.39 -0.87 0.81
N ALA A 105 -2.49 -1.74 0.34
CA ALA A 105 -1.53 -1.43 -0.72
C ALA A 105 -2.22 -1.20 -2.07
N GLU A 106 -3.21 -2.03 -2.41
CA GLU A 106 -4.04 -1.84 -3.61
C GLU A 106 -4.79 -0.51 -3.56
N GLU A 107 -5.37 -0.17 -2.41
CA GLU A 107 -6.09 1.10 -2.23
C GLU A 107 -5.16 2.31 -2.30
N LEU A 108 -3.96 2.21 -1.70
CA LEU A 108 -2.94 3.24 -1.82
C LEU A 108 -2.48 3.42 -3.27
N GLY A 109 -2.31 2.32 -4.00
CA GLY A 109 -1.90 2.32 -5.41
C GLY A 109 -2.92 2.94 -6.36
N ARG A 110 -4.21 3.01 -5.96
CA ARG A 110 -5.26 3.69 -6.73
C ARG A 110 -5.27 5.20 -6.55
N ARG A 111 -4.56 5.74 -5.55
CA ARG A 111 -4.53 7.18 -5.30
C ARG A 111 -3.76 7.89 -6.41
N PRO A 112 -4.21 9.11 -6.80
CA PRO A 112 -3.46 9.90 -7.76
C PRO A 112 -2.10 10.26 -7.18
N LEU A 113 -1.05 10.07 -7.97
CA LEU A 113 0.29 10.48 -7.61
C LEU A 113 0.52 11.93 -8.03
N LEU A 114 1.05 12.74 -7.11
CA LEU A 114 1.51 14.08 -7.43
C LEU A 114 2.58 14.00 -8.53
N GLU A 115 2.56 14.95 -9.47
CA GLU A 115 3.45 15.03 -10.63
C GLU A 115 3.24 13.95 -11.69
N ARG A 116 2.34 12.98 -11.47
CA ARG A 116 1.92 11.99 -12.48
C ARG A 116 0.47 12.19 -12.91
N ASP A 117 -0.44 12.20 -11.93
CA ASP A 117 -1.89 12.25 -12.15
C ASP A 117 -2.49 13.59 -11.73
N VAL A 118 -1.88 14.24 -10.73
CA VAL A 118 -2.30 15.56 -10.23
C VAL A 118 -1.07 16.45 -10.09
N PHE A 119 -1.23 17.73 -10.39
CA PHE A 119 -0.17 18.74 -10.25
C PHE A 119 -0.58 19.74 -9.18
N SER A 120 0.34 20.11 -8.29
CA SER A 120 0.09 21.21 -7.36
C SER A 120 0.06 22.53 -8.14
N ARG A 121 -0.80 23.44 -7.70
CA ARG A 121 -0.64 24.83 -8.13
C ARG A 121 0.71 25.30 -7.57
N PRO A 122 1.55 25.98 -8.35
CA PRO A 122 2.62 26.77 -7.76
C PRO A 122 1.98 27.64 -6.67
N ASP A 123 2.65 27.81 -5.53
CA ASP A 123 2.23 28.86 -4.61
C ASP A 123 1.99 30.12 -5.45
N PRO A 124 0.87 30.83 -5.27
CA PRO A 124 0.83 32.17 -5.81
C PRO A 124 2.10 32.79 -5.26
N GLU A 125 3.04 33.16 -6.15
CA GLU A 125 4.18 33.98 -5.76
C GLU A 125 3.56 34.99 -4.84
N GLY A 126 3.93 34.93 -3.56
CA GLY A 126 3.41 35.89 -2.63
C GLY A 126 3.68 37.20 -3.33
N GLU A 127 2.63 37.97 -3.60
CA GLU A 127 2.80 39.39 -3.41
C GLU A 127 3.25 39.42 -1.94
N GLU A 128 4.58 39.37 -1.74
CA GLU A 128 5.18 39.78 -0.50
C GLU A 128 4.60 41.17 -0.38
N GLU A 129 3.56 41.32 0.45
CA GLU A 129 3.12 42.62 0.89
C GLU A 129 4.41 43.22 1.46
N GLU A 130 5.08 44.04 0.65
CA GLU A 130 6.26 44.78 1.09
C GLU A 130 5.76 45.61 2.25
N ARG A 131 5.94 45.08 3.45
CA ARG A 131 5.59 45.76 4.67
C ARG A 131 6.60 46.86 4.80
N ILE A 132 6.23 48.03 4.29
CA ILE A 132 7.00 49.23 4.48
C ILE A 132 6.87 49.57 5.97
N GLU A 133 7.90 49.25 6.75
CA GLU A 133 8.04 49.70 8.13
C GLU A 133 8.33 51.21 8.11
N VAL A 134 7.28 52.01 8.26
CA VAL A 134 7.40 53.46 8.42
C VAL A 134 7.02 53.86 9.83
N GLU A 135 7.86 54.71 10.43
CA GLU A 135 7.52 55.41 11.64
C GLU A 135 6.37 56.40 11.38
N LEU A 136 5.46 56.56 12.34
CA LEU A 136 4.26 57.42 12.24
C LEU A 136 4.57 58.86 11.76
N LEU A 137 5.75 59.36 12.09
CA LEU A 137 6.23 60.69 11.75
C LEU A 137 6.53 60.82 10.24
N ALA A 138 7.03 59.76 9.60
CA ALA A 138 7.20 59.72 8.15
C ALA A 138 5.84 59.74 7.42
N LEU A 139 4.83 59.05 7.97
CA LEU A 139 3.46 59.08 7.44
C LEU A 139 2.83 60.48 7.57
N LEU A 140 3.07 61.15 8.70
CA LEU A 140 2.60 62.52 8.94
C LEU A 140 3.27 63.55 8.01
N GLU A 141 4.55 63.37 7.70
CA GLU A 141 5.26 64.19 6.72
C GLU A 141 4.68 64.01 5.32
N ALA A 142 4.50 62.76 4.89
CA ALA A 142 3.89 62.45 3.60
C ALA A 142 2.46 63.03 3.48
N LEU A 143 1.65 62.92 4.53
CA LEU A 143 0.30 63.50 4.59
C LEU A 143 0.34 65.04 4.48
N LYS A 144 1.27 65.70 5.17
CA LYS A 144 1.45 67.15 5.09
C LYS A 144 1.86 67.60 3.69
N GLU A 145 2.73 66.86 3.02
CA GLU A 145 3.12 67.16 1.64
C GLU A 145 1.96 67.01 0.66
N VAL A 146 1.11 65.99 0.84
CA VAL A 146 -0.12 65.86 0.05
C VAL A 146 -1.11 67.00 0.34
N ALA A 147 -1.29 67.39 1.60
CA ALA A 147 -2.21 68.46 1.99
C ALA A 147 -1.75 69.86 1.54
N LYS A 148 -0.46 70.06 1.28
CA LYS A 148 0.08 71.30 0.70
C LYS A 148 -0.07 71.37 -0.82
N ARG A 149 -0.44 70.27 -1.48
CA ARG A 149 -0.74 70.32 -2.91
C ARG A 149 -1.99 71.18 -3.10
N PRO A 150 -1.96 72.19 -3.97
CA PRO A 150 -3.18 72.90 -4.33
C PRO A 150 -4.18 71.92 -4.94
N GLU A 151 -5.45 72.00 -4.54
CA GLU A 151 -6.52 71.20 -5.12
C GLU A 151 -6.68 71.55 -6.62
N GLY A 152 -6.20 70.66 -7.49
CA GLY A 152 -6.54 70.59 -8.91
C GLY A 152 -5.78 71.54 -9.85
N GLU A 153 -4.76 71.04 -10.53
CA GLU A 153 -4.71 71.28 -11.97
C GLU A 153 -5.83 70.42 -12.57
N ALA A 154 -6.92 71.08 -12.97
CA ALA A 154 -7.92 70.46 -13.83
C ALA A 154 -7.17 69.97 -15.07
N VAL A 155 -7.15 68.65 -15.27
CA VAL A 155 -6.72 68.04 -16.51
C VAL A 155 -7.75 68.50 -17.56
N GLU A 156 -7.43 69.55 -18.32
CA GLU A 156 -8.17 69.87 -19.52
C GLU A 156 -8.03 68.68 -20.48
N GLU A 157 -9.16 68.02 -20.75
CA GLU A 157 -9.33 67.23 -21.96
C GLU A 157 -9.02 68.16 -23.15
N ILE A 158 -7.96 67.85 -23.89
CA ILE A 158 -7.80 68.37 -25.24
C ILE A 158 -7.91 67.20 -26.20
N SER A 159 -8.99 67.27 -26.98
CA SER A 159 -9.33 66.50 -28.18
C SER A 159 -8.27 66.62 -29.28
#